data_AF-A0A147B9H5-F1
#
_entry.id   AF-A0A147B9H5-F1
#
_cell.length_a   1.000
_cell.length_b   1.000
_cell.length_c   1.000
_cell.angle_alpha   90.00
_cell.angle_beta   90.00
_cell.angle_gamma   90.00
#
_symmetry.space_group_name_H-M   'P 1'
#
loop_
_entity.id
_entity.type
_entity.pdbx_description
1 polymer ?
#
loop_
_entity_poly.entity_id
_entity_poly.type
_entity_poly.pdbx_seq_one_letter_code
_entity_poly.pdbx_strand_id
1 'polypeptide(L)'
;YFQVFKPVIQSVVEFFQPNCVVLQCGADSLAGDRLGCFNLSIRGHGECVKFVKELGLPLLVLGGGGYTVRNVARAWTYETSLLVDEHISSEIPYNEYFEYFAPDFTLHPEVVTRQENANSKQYLEAIVRAVTENLKCLVQAPSVQMQDVPPDFMECSRKDQPDKVQSSSATVEDGDEP
;
A
#
# COMPACT_ATOMS: atom_id res chain seq x y z
N TYR A 1 -12.88 -15.10 -0.67
CA TYR A 1 -12.47 -13.68 -0.75
C TYR A 1 -12.61 -13.14 -2.17
N PHE A 2 -11.87 -13.67 -3.14
CA PHE A 2 -11.86 -13.16 -4.52
C PHE A 2 -13.22 -13.11 -5.23
N GLN A 3 -14.10 -14.11 -4.97
CA GLN A 3 -15.48 -14.14 -5.47
C GLN A 3 -16.36 -12.97 -5.01
N VAL A 4 -15.94 -12.25 -3.97
CA VAL A 4 -16.61 -11.03 -3.48
C VAL A 4 -15.81 -9.79 -3.90
N PHE A 5 -14.48 -9.83 -3.73
CA PHE A 5 -13.61 -8.69 -4.04
C PHE A 5 -13.74 -8.22 -5.48
N LYS A 6 -13.60 -9.12 -6.47
CA LYS A 6 -13.71 -8.78 -7.89
C LYS A 6 -15.02 -8.10 -8.26
N PRO A 7 -16.21 -8.71 -8.04
CA PRO A 7 -17.46 -8.08 -8.46
C PRO A 7 -17.71 -6.75 -7.74
N VAL A 8 -17.37 -6.64 -6.45
CA VAL A 8 -17.53 -5.38 -5.71
C VAL A 8 -16.65 -4.29 -6.30
N ILE A 9 -15.35 -4.54 -6.52
CA ILE A 9 -14.45 -3.54 -7.08
C ILE A 9 -14.83 -3.19 -8.52
N GLN A 10 -15.29 -4.16 -9.33
CA GLN A 10 -15.82 -3.87 -10.67
C GLN A 10 -17.01 -2.91 -10.62
N SER A 11 -17.98 -3.16 -9.73
CA SER A 11 -19.11 -2.25 -9.54
C SER A 11 -18.67 -0.89 -9.02
N VAL A 12 -17.67 -0.81 -8.14
CA VAL A 12 -17.10 0.48 -7.70
C VAL A 12 -16.54 1.23 -8.91
N VAL A 13 -15.73 0.60 -9.75
CA VAL A 13 -15.17 1.26 -10.94
C VAL A 13 -16.27 1.70 -11.91
N GLU A 14 -17.29 0.86 -12.12
CA GLU A 14 -18.42 1.14 -13.02
C GLU A 14 -19.25 2.35 -12.57
N PHE A 15 -19.67 2.38 -11.29
CA PHE A 15 -20.57 3.41 -10.79
C PHE A 15 -19.85 4.66 -10.28
N PHE A 16 -18.69 4.51 -9.63
CA PHE A 16 -17.93 5.64 -9.08
C PHE A 16 -17.02 6.30 -10.11
N GLN A 17 -16.51 5.55 -11.11
CA GLN A 17 -15.60 6.05 -12.15
C GLN A 17 -14.38 6.82 -11.59
N PRO A 18 -13.55 6.18 -10.73
CA PRO A 18 -12.40 6.86 -10.14
C PRO A 18 -11.34 7.20 -11.20
N ASN A 19 -10.69 8.36 -11.04
CA ASN A 19 -9.52 8.73 -11.84
C ASN A 19 -8.19 8.20 -11.27
N CYS A 20 -8.18 7.74 -10.02
CA CYS A 20 -7.04 7.12 -9.36
C CYS A 20 -7.51 6.16 -8.26
N VAL A 21 -6.62 5.24 -7.87
CA VAL A 21 -6.87 4.24 -6.83
C VAL A 21 -5.77 4.34 -5.77
N VAL A 22 -6.17 4.32 -4.51
CA VAL A 22 -5.27 4.08 -3.38
C VAL A 22 -5.60 2.71 -2.81
N LEU A 23 -4.66 1.77 -2.93
CA LEU A 23 -4.81 0.40 -2.46
C LEU A 23 -3.98 0.19 -1.20
N GLN A 24 -4.66 -0.05 -0.08
CA GLN A 24 -4.04 -0.41 1.19
C GLN A 24 -3.90 -1.95 1.26
N CYS A 25 -2.66 -2.43 1.33
CA CYS A 25 -2.29 -3.85 1.33
C CYS A 25 -1.98 -4.35 2.75
N GLY A 26 -2.96 -4.25 3.65
CA GLY A 26 -2.86 -4.80 4.99
C GLY A 26 -2.63 -6.32 4.96
N ALA A 27 -1.50 -6.76 5.51
CA ALA A 27 -1.07 -8.15 5.55
C ALA A 27 -1.60 -8.91 6.79
N ASP A 28 -2.36 -8.25 7.67
CA ASP A 28 -3.06 -8.89 8.80
C ASP A 28 -4.26 -9.75 8.36
N SER A 29 -4.69 -9.64 7.11
CA SER A 29 -5.66 -10.55 6.50
C SER A 29 -5.09 -11.92 6.09
N LEU A 30 -3.77 -12.12 6.21
CA LEU A 30 -3.11 -13.38 5.92
C LEU A 30 -3.39 -14.43 6.99
N ALA A 31 -3.38 -15.69 6.56
CA ALA A 31 -3.45 -16.83 7.47
C ALA A 31 -2.26 -16.85 8.44
N GLY A 32 -2.55 -17.17 9.70
CA GLY A 32 -1.53 -17.23 10.75
C GLY A 32 -0.98 -15.87 11.18
N ASP A 33 -1.71 -14.78 10.88
CA ASP A 33 -1.46 -13.50 11.52
C ASP A 33 -1.70 -13.56 13.04
N ARG A 34 -1.03 -12.70 13.81
CA ARG A 34 -1.16 -12.70 15.28
C ARG A 34 -2.48 -12.10 15.77
N LEU A 35 -3.06 -11.15 15.03
CA LEU A 35 -4.29 -10.46 15.39
C LEU A 35 -5.44 -10.77 14.43
N GLY A 36 -5.13 -10.95 13.15
CA GLY A 36 -6.10 -11.30 12.12
C GLY A 36 -6.59 -12.75 12.24
N CYS A 37 -7.88 -12.94 11.94
CA CYS A 37 -8.55 -14.24 11.95
C CYS A 37 -8.94 -14.73 10.54
N PHE A 38 -8.36 -14.12 9.50
CA PHE A 38 -8.57 -14.54 8.13
C PHE A 38 -7.64 -15.67 7.74
N ASN A 39 -7.90 -16.23 6.55
CA ASN A 39 -7.23 -17.42 6.06
C ASN A 39 -6.73 -17.25 4.63
N LEU A 40 -6.17 -16.09 4.30
CA LEU A 40 -5.62 -15.81 2.98
C LEU A 40 -4.18 -16.30 2.85
N SER A 41 -3.86 -16.92 1.71
CA SER A 41 -2.48 -17.13 1.31
C SER A 41 -1.89 -15.84 0.74
N ILE A 42 -0.56 -15.74 0.72
CA ILE A 42 0.15 -14.62 0.07
C ILE A 42 -0.24 -14.50 -1.41
N ARG A 43 -0.44 -15.64 -2.10
CA ARG A 43 -0.92 -15.63 -3.49
C ARG A 43 -2.33 -15.05 -3.59
N GLY A 44 -3.26 -15.53 -2.74
CA GLY A 44 -4.64 -15.05 -2.75
C GLY A 44 -4.79 -13.56 -2.39
N HIS A 45 -3.90 -13.06 -1.55
CA HIS A 45 -3.80 -11.63 -1.21
C HIS A 45 -3.24 -10.83 -2.40
N GLY A 46 -2.13 -11.27 -3.00
CA GLY A 46 -1.55 -10.64 -4.19
C GLY A 46 -2.45 -10.65 -5.44
N GLU A 47 -3.35 -11.63 -5.59
CA GLU A 47 -4.37 -11.60 -6.66
C GLU A 47 -5.28 -10.36 -6.58
N CYS A 48 -5.48 -9.79 -5.40
CA CYS A 48 -6.24 -8.55 -5.25
C CYS A 48 -5.45 -7.35 -5.81
N VAL A 49 -4.14 -7.29 -5.52
CA VAL A 49 -3.23 -6.26 -6.07
C VAL A 49 -3.16 -6.35 -7.58
N LYS A 50 -2.95 -7.56 -8.11
CA LYS A 50 -2.91 -7.81 -9.55
C LYS A 50 -4.20 -7.36 -10.23
N PHE A 51 -5.35 -7.72 -9.67
CA PHE A 51 -6.64 -7.32 -10.23
C PHE A 51 -6.81 -5.80 -10.27
N VAL A 52 -6.44 -5.08 -9.20
CA VAL A 52 -6.55 -3.62 -9.17
C VAL A 52 -5.57 -2.96 -10.14
N LYS A 53 -4.35 -3.47 -10.26
CA LYS A 53 -3.37 -3.03 -11.26
C LYS A 53 -3.88 -3.17 -12.69
N GLU A 54 -4.57 -4.28 -13.00
CA GLU A 54 -5.16 -4.56 -14.31
C GLU A 54 -6.30 -3.59 -14.70
N LEU A 55 -6.84 -2.79 -13.76
CA LEU A 55 -7.82 -1.74 -14.08
C LEU A 55 -7.21 -0.58 -14.88
N GLY A 56 -5.88 -0.46 -14.93
CA GLY A 56 -5.19 0.56 -15.73
C GLY A 56 -5.33 1.99 -15.20
N LEU A 57 -5.74 2.17 -13.95
CA LEU A 57 -5.85 3.47 -13.29
C LEU A 57 -4.54 3.83 -12.56
N PRO A 58 -4.20 5.12 -12.43
CA PRO A 58 -3.14 5.58 -11.53
C PRO A 58 -3.31 4.96 -10.14
N LEU A 59 -2.31 4.21 -9.69
CA LEU A 59 -2.39 3.36 -8.51
C LEU A 59 -1.31 3.73 -7.49
N LEU A 60 -1.73 4.14 -6.30
CA LEU A 60 -0.87 4.27 -5.12
C LEU A 60 -1.07 3.04 -4.23
N VAL A 61 -0.01 2.26 -3.99
CA VAL A 61 -0.05 1.09 -3.11
C VAL A 61 0.62 1.42 -1.79
N LEU A 62 -0.07 1.09 -0.70
CA LEU A 62 0.37 1.34 0.67
C LEU A 62 0.43 0.02 1.45
N GLY A 63 1.27 -0.05 2.47
CA GLY A 63 1.25 -1.15 3.45
C GLY A 63 0.11 -0.99 4.46
N GLY A 64 0.35 -1.38 5.71
CA GLY A 64 -0.53 -1.14 6.87
C GLY A 64 -0.39 -2.24 7.91
N GLY A 65 -1.51 -2.80 8.38
CA GLY A 65 -1.52 -3.88 9.38
C GLY A 65 -0.76 -5.13 8.92
N GLY A 66 -0.29 -5.93 9.87
CA GLY A 66 0.48 -7.15 9.62
C GLY A 66 1.38 -7.48 10.81
N TYR A 67 1.02 -8.51 11.57
CA TYR A 67 1.56 -8.75 12.90
C TYR A 67 2.37 -10.04 13.00
N THR A 68 2.30 -10.91 11.98
CA THR A 68 3.30 -11.95 11.72
C THR A 68 4.35 -11.44 10.73
N VAL A 69 5.36 -10.73 11.23
CA VAL A 69 6.35 -9.95 10.43
C VAL A 69 6.99 -10.72 9.26
N ARG A 70 7.36 -11.99 9.44
CA ARG A 70 7.92 -12.83 8.36
C ARG A 70 6.94 -13.00 7.18
N ASN A 71 5.64 -13.05 7.44
CA ASN A 71 4.62 -13.18 6.40
C ASN A 71 4.33 -11.83 5.76
N VAL A 72 4.42 -10.73 6.52
CA VAL A 72 4.34 -9.36 5.98
C VAL A 72 5.45 -9.12 4.96
N ALA A 73 6.70 -9.45 5.31
CA ALA A 73 7.82 -9.32 4.40
C ALA A 73 7.62 -10.12 3.10
N ARG A 74 7.16 -11.38 3.22
CA ARG A 74 6.84 -12.23 2.05
C ARG A 74 5.72 -11.64 1.19
N ALA A 75 4.64 -11.16 1.81
CA ALA A 75 3.48 -10.63 1.12
C ALA A 75 3.85 -9.39 0.31
N TRP A 76 4.44 -8.37 0.96
CA TRP A 76 4.79 -7.14 0.28
C TRP A 76 5.90 -7.34 -0.77
N THR A 77 6.84 -8.28 -0.56
CA THR A 77 7.82 -8.66 -1.58
C THR A 77 7.13 -9.25 -2.82
N TYR A 78 6.18 -10.17 -2.61
CA TYR A 78 5.42 -10.78 -3.71
C TYR A 78 4.53 -9.76 -4.42
N GLU A 79 3.80 -8.93 -3.69
CA GLU A 79 2.95 -7.88 -4.26
C GLU A 79 3.78 -6.87 -5.05
N THR A 80 4.98 -6.52 -4.59
CA THR A 80 5.90 -5.66 -5.34
C THR A 80 6.29 -6.31 -6.66
N SER A 81 6.57 -7.62 -6.68
CA SER A 81 6.88 -8.35 -7.91
C SER A 81 5.71 -8.31 -8.91
N LEU A 82 4.47 -8.40 -8.43
CA LEU A 82 3.27 -8.24 -9.26
C LEU A 82 3.11 -6.80 -9.80
N LEU A 83 3.49 -5.79 -9.01
CA LEU A 83 3.40 -4.38 -9.41
C LEU A 83 4.42 -4.00 -10.48
N VAL A 84 5.61 -4.62 -10.47
CA VAL A 84 6.66 -4.39 -11.47
C VAL A 84 6.64 -5.41 -12.61
N ASP A 85 5.64 -6.30 -12.66
CA ASP A 85 5.51 -7.38 -13.65
C ASP A 85 6.70 -8.35 -13.70
N GLU A 86 7.37 -8.58 -12.57
CA GLU A 86 8.51 -9.48 -12.46
C GLU A 86 8.15 -10.78 -11.75
N HIS A 87 8.54 -11.89 -12.37
CA HIS A 87 8.38 -13.22 -11.78
C HIS A 87 9.60 -13.52 -10.91
N ILE A 88 9.37 -13.71 -9.61
CA ILE A 88 10.42 -14.04 -8.63
C ILE A 88 10.36 -15.51 -8.21
N SER A 89 11.52 -16.07 -7.85
CA SER A 89 11.60 -17.43 -7.32
C SER A 89 10.84 -17.56 -6.00
N SER A 90 10.32 -18.75 -5.74
CA SER A 90 9.75 -19.07 -4.43
C SER A 90 10.84 -19.26 -3.38
N GLU A 91 12.09 -19.53 -3.76
CA GLU A 91 13.21 -19.65 -2.82
C GLU A 91 13.67 -18.25 -2.38
N ILE A 92 13.73 -18.02 -1.07
CA ILE A 92 14.18 -16.74 -0.53
C ILE A 92 15.69 -16.64 -0.70
N PRO A 93 16.22 -15.56 -1.29
CA PRO A 93 17.66 -15.35 -1.39
C PRO A 93 18.26 -15.09 -0.01
N TYR A 94 19.53 -15.47 0.18
CA TYR A 94 20.25 -15.18 1.41
C TYR A 94 20.28 -13.68 1.70
N ASN A 95 19.99 -13.31 2.94
CA ASN A 95 19.97 -11.94 3.43
C ASN A 95 20.22 -11.94 4.95
N GLU A 96 20.45 -10.76 5.54
CA GLU A 96 20.75 -10.61 6.97
C GLU A 96 19.67 -11.21 7.90
N TYR A 97 18.42 -11.30 7.41
CA TYR A 97 17.26 -11.79 8.13
C TYR A 97 16.84 -13.20 7.69
N PHE A 98 17.68 -13.94 6.96
CA PHE A 98 17.32 -15.21 6.33
C PHE A 98 16.72 -16.24 7.32
N GLU A 99 17.26 -16.33 8.53
CA GLU A 99 16.80 -17.22 9.60
C GLU A 99 15.36 -16.96 10.06
N TYR A 100 14.82 -15.74 9.85
CA TYR A 100 13.42 -15.43 10.19
C TYR A 100 12.41 -16.19 9.32
N PHE A 101 12.86 -16.73 8.19
CA PHE A 101 12.02 -17.46 7.24
C PHE A 101 12.06 -18.98 7.39
N ALA A 102 12.80 -19.49 8.39
CA ALA A 102 12.77 -20.89 8.77
C ALA A 102 11.33 -21.37 9.12
N PRO A 103 11.02 -22.67 8.95
CA PRO A 103 11.91 -23.73 8.46
C PRO A 103 11.95 -23.86 6.93
N ASP A 104 11.02 -23.22 6.23
CA ASP A 104 10.78 -23.53 4.82
C ASP A 104 11.61 -22.68 3.85
N PHE A 105 12.08 -21.50 4.29
CA PHE A 105 12.86 -20.54 3.49
C PHE A 105 12.24 -20.19 2.12
N THR A 106 10.90 -20.29 2.03
CA THR A 106 10.13 -19.99 0.82
C THR A 106 9.29 -18.73 0.99
N LEU A 107 9.06 -18.04 -0.13
CA LEU A 107 8.15 -16.91 -0.27
C LEU A 107 6.69 -17.31 -0.06
N HIS A 108 6.33 -18.52 -0.46
CA HIS A 108 4.96 -19.04 -0.38
C HIS A 108 4.90 -20.28 0.52
N PRO A 109 4.97 -20.11 1.85
CA PRO A 109 4.77 -21.22 2.77
C PRO A 109 3.36 -21.81 2.61
N GLU A 110 3.25 -23.12 2.87
CA GLU A 110 1.94 -23.77 2.88
C GLU A 110 1.05 -23.16 3.96
N VAL A 111 -0.18 -22.87 3.57
CA VAL A 111 -1.18 -22.40 4.52
C VAL A 111 -1.79 -23.63 5.19
N VAL A 112 -1.30 -24.00 6.37
CA VAL A 112 -1.86 -25.11 7.16
C VAL A 112 -3.07 -24.60 7.93
N THR A 113 -4.28 -24.96 7.47
CA THR A 113 -5.53 -24.38 7.99
C THR A 113 -6.28 -25.37 8.86
N ARG A 114 -6.41 -25.07 10.15
CA ARG A 114 -7.36 -25.74 11.07
C ARG A 114 -8.67 -24.98 11.24
N GLN A 115 -8.78 -23.81 10.62
CA GLN A 115 -9.91 -22.91 10.80
C GLN A 115 -10.98 -23.16 9.72
N GLU A 116 -12.20 -23.41 10.16
CA GLU A 116 -13.36 -23.53 9.28
C GLU A 116 -13.76 -22.16 8.72
N ASN A 117 -14.12 -22.12 7.43
CA ASN A 117 -14.63 -20.91 6.82
C ASN A 117 -16.11 -20.71 7.22
N ALA A 118 -16.36 -19.82 8.17
CA ALA A 118 -17.71 -19.46 8.62
C ALA A 118 -18.53 -18.64 7.59
N ASN A 119 -17.95 -18.28 6.44
CA ASN A 119 -18.62 -17.50 5.41
C ASN A 119 -19.29 -18.45 4.40
N SER A 120 -20.59 -18.67 4.56
CA SER A 120 -21.38 -19.44 3.59
C SER A 120 -21.50 -18.70 2.25
N LYS A 121 -21.69 -19.45 1.17
CA LYS A 121 -21.85 -18.87 -0.17
C LYS A 121 -23.06 -17.92 -0.24
N GLN A 122 -24.18 -18.30 0.38
CA GLN A 122 -25.40 -17.51 0.43
C GLN A 122 -25.20 -16.18 1.16
N TYR A 123 -24.43 -16.21 2.27
CA TYR A 123 -24.08 -14.99 2.99
C TYR A 123 -23.25 -14.04 2.11
N LEU A 124 -22.21 -14.56 1.45
CA LEU A 124 -21.36 -13.74 0.57
C LEU A 124 -22.12 -13.16 -0.63
N GLU A 125 -22.99 -13.93 -1.26
CA GLU A 125 -23.85 -13.46 -2.35
C GLU A 125 -24.82 -12.37 -1.90
N ALA A 126 -25.38 -12.49 -0.70
CA ALA A 126 -26.24 -11.45 -0.13
C ALA A 126 -25.48 -10.14 0.10
N ILE A 127 -24.25 -10.21 0.61
CA ILE A 127 -23.38 -9.03 0.79
C ILE A 127 -23.04 -8.37 -0.55
N VAL A 128 -22.61 -9.14 -1.57
CA VAL A 128 -22.31 -8.60 -2.90
C VAL A 128 -23.54 -7.88 -3.48
N ARG A 129 -24.72 -8.48 -3.34
CA ARG A 129 -25.97 -7.89 -3.85
C ARG A 129 -26.28 -6.57 -3.15
N ALA A 130 -26.24 -6.55 -1.82
CA ALA A 130 -26.50 -5.35 -1.02
C ALA A 130 -25.51 -4.20 -1.33
N VAL A 131 -24.22 -4.51 -1.44
CA VAL A 131 -23.20 -3.51 -1.80
C VAL A 131 -23.44 -2.96 -3.21
N THR A 132 -23.77 -3.83 -4.17
CA THR A 132 -24.06 -3.40 -5.55
C THR A 132 -25.31 -2.52 -5.63
N GLU A 133 -26.35 -2.83 -4.85
CA GLU A 133 -27.56 -1.99 -4.77
C GLU A 133 -27.24 -0.60 -4.20
N ASN A 134 -26.38 -0.51 -3.19
CA ASN A 134 -25.94 0.77 -2.65
C ASN A 134 -25.12 1.58 -3.68
N LEU A 135 -24.25 0.94 -4.45
CA LEU A 135 -23.42 1.61 -5.47
C LEU A 135 -24.27 2.19 -6.62
N LYS A 136 -25.40 1.56 -6.96
CA LYS A 136 -26.33 2.09 -7.99
C LYS A 136 -26.95 3.44 -7.61
N CYS A 137 -26.99 3.78 -6.32
CA CYS A 137 -27.53 5.05 -5.84
C CYS A 137 -26.54 6.22 -5.98
N LEU A 138 -25.29 5.97 -6.39
CA LEU A 138 -24.28 7.00 -6.56
C LEU A 138 -24.50 7.79 -7.86
N VAL A 139 -24.44 9.11 -7.78
CA VAL A 139 -24.47 10.02 -8.93
C VAL A 139 -23.02 10.28 -9.38
N GLN A 140 -22.31 9.22 -9.80
CA GLN A 140 -20.91 9.27 -10.29
C GLN A 140 -19.95 9.97 -9.29
N ALA A 141 -18.67 10.17 -9.66
CA ALA A 141 -17.76 10.99 -8.87
C ALA A 141 -17.88 12.47 -9.29
N PRO A 142 -18.60 13.34 -8.55
CA PRO A 142 -18.49 14.79 -8.75
C PRO A 142 -17.06 15.19 -8.40
N SER A 143 -16.25 15.44 -9.42
CA SER A 143 -14.88 15.92 -9.23
C SER A 143 -14.93 17.36 -8.73
N VAL A 144 -14.27 17.63 -7.61
CA VAL A 144 -13.97 19.00 -7.16
C VAL A 144 -12.71 19.43 -7.90
N GLN A 145 -12.79 20.52 -8.64
CA GLN A 145 -11.64 21.08 -9.35
C GLN A 145 -10.55 21.43 -8.32
N MET A 146 -9.31 21.00 -8.60
CA MET A 146 -8.15 21.41 -7.81
C MET A 146 -8.08 22.95 -7.85
N GLN A 147 -8.16 23.59 -6.68
CA GLN A 147 -7.97 25.02 -6.52
C GLN A 147 -6.57 25.27 -5.95
N ASP A 148 -5.88 26.27 -6.49
CA ASP A 148 -4.65 26.74 -5.88
C ASP A 148 -4.94 27.22 -4.46
N VAL A 149 -4.14 26.75 -3.51
CA VAL A 149 -4.24 27.18 -2.11
C VAL A 149 -3.90 28.68 -2.08
N PRO A 150 -4.79 29.56 -1.59
CA PRO A 150 -4.46 30.97 -1.43
C PRO A 150 -3.22 31.11 -0.56
N PRO A 151 -2.32 32.08 -0.86
CA PRO A 151 -1.17 32.33 0.00
C PRO A 151 -1.61 32.63 1.43
N ASP A 152 -0.86 32.12 2.41
CA ASP A 152 -1.16 32.29 3.83
C ASP A 152 -1.38 33.77 4.19
N PHE A 153 -2.48 34.07 4.88
CA PHE A 153 -2.87 35.45 5.25
C PHE A 153 -1.95 36.09 6.31
N MET A 154 -1.01 35.32 6.87
CA MET A 154 0.03 35.83 7.73
C MET A 154 1.39 35.45 7.18
N GLU A 155 2.12 36.44 6.67
CA GLU A 155 3.57 36.45 6.87
C GLU A 155 3.79 36.45 8.38
N CYS A 156 3.98 35.27 8.96
CA CYS A 156 4.59 35.18 10.28
C CYS A 156 5.97 35.82 10.10
N SER A 157 6.11 37.08 10.54
CA SER A 157 7.37 37.80 10.50
C SER A 157 8.39 37.01 11.32
N ARG A 158 9.06 36.05 10.68
CA ARG A 158 10.35 35.57 11.15
C ARG A 158 11.23 36.79 11.03
N LYS A 159 11.41 37.49 12.14
CA LYS A 159 12.53 38.42 12.29
C LYS A 159 13.77 37.56 12.09
N ASP A 160 14.33 37.62 10.88
CA ASP A 160 15.64 37.10 10.58
C ASP A 160 16.61 37.74 11.59
N GLN A 161 16.97 36.99 12.63
CA GLN A 161 18.22 37.28 13.32
C GLN A 161 19.32 36.79 12.38
N PRO A 162 20.21 37.68 11.91
CA PRO A 162 21.33 37.22 11.10
C PRO A 162 22.27 36.44 12.01
N ASP A 163 22.37 35.13 11.77
CA ASP A 163 23.44 34.30 12.29
C ASP A 163 24.78 34.92 11.86
N LYS A 164 25.54 35.45 12.82
CA LYS A 164 26.92 35.89 12.60
C LYS A 164 27.78 34.66 12.32
N VAL A 165 27.91 34.31 11.04
CA VAL A 165 29.00 33.45 10.58
C VAL A 165 30.26 34.31 10.55
N GLN A 166 31.10 34.18 11.58
CA GLN A 166 32.48 34.66 11.51
C GLN A 166 33.24 33.77 10.52
N SER A 167 33.41 34.24 9.27
CA SER A 167 34.46 33.72 8.41
C SER A 167 35.77 34.41 8.76
N SER A 168 36.72 33.65 9.29
CA SER A 168 38.11 34.06 9.42
C SER A 168 38.72 34.13 8.02
N SER A 169 38.74 35.31 7.41
CA SER A 169 39.57 35.58 6.23
C SER A 169 41.02 35.77 6.68
N ALA A 170 41.89 34.85 6.27
CA ALA A 170 43.33 35.02 6.36
C ALA A 170 43.77 36.30 5.64
N THR A 171 44.49 37.16 6.35
CA THR A 171 45.22 38.31 5.81
C THR A 171 46.32 37.82 4.89
N VAL A 172 46.30 38.23 3.62
CA VAL A 172 47.50 38.32 2.78
C VAL A 172 47.87 39.80 2.76
N GLU A 173 48.97 40.11 3.42
CA GLU A 173 49.64 41.41 3.32
C GLU A 173 50.25 41.53 1.92
N ASP A 174 49.95 42.63 1.22
CA ASP A 174 50.83 43.23 0.23
C ASP A 174 50.57 44.74 0.26
N GLY A 175 51.53 45.47 0.82
CA GLY A 175 51.59 46.92 0.78
C GLY A 175 52.84 47.34 0.02
N ASP A 176 52.67 48.18 -0.99
CA ASP A 176 53.72 49.00 -1.61
C ASP A 176 53.05 50.35 -1.93
N GLU A 177 53.31 51.37 -1.09
CA GLU A 177 54.20 52.52 -1.33
C GLU A 177 53.37 53.76 -1.78
N PRO A 178 53.80 55.00 -1.51
CA PRO A 178 55.15 55.55 -1.76
C PRO A 178 55.90 56.10 -0.53
#